data_AF-A0ABD0Q2I3-F1
#
_entry.id   AF-A0ABD0Q2I3-F1
#
_cell.length_a   1.000
_cell.length_b   1.000
_cell.length_c   1.000
_cell.angle_alpha   90.00
_cell.angle_beta   90.00
_cell.angle_gamma   90.00
#
_symmetry.space_group_name_H-M   'P 1'
#
loop_
_entity.id
_entity.type
_entity.pdbx_description
1 polymer ?
#
loop_
_entity_poly.entity_id
_entity_poly.type
_entity_poly.pdbx_seq_one_letter_code
_entity_poly.pdbx_strand_id
1 'polypeptide(L)' 'VSKQHAVIPSQVFELEDGSSSYKDFAMTRNNRFTSAGQASKNIIQPPSCVLHFYNVPPCISEDDLQRVRLADHVTH' A
#
# COMPACT_ATOMS: atom_id res chain seq x y z
N VAL A 1 3.86 -17.10 14.07
CA VAL A 1 4.55 -15.81 13.85
C VAL A 1 5.40 -15.96 12.60
N SER A 2 5.10 -15.23 11.54
CA SER A 2 5.92 -15.27 10.32
C SER A 2 7.32 -14.73 10.66
N LYS A 3 8.36 -15.54 10.43
CA LYS A 3 9.75 -15.10 10.60
C LYS A 3 10.11 -14.30 9.35
N GLN A 4 9.90 -12.99 9.38
CA GLN A 4 10.42 -12.12 8.33
C GLN A 4 11.94 -12.08 8.45
N HIS A 5 12.63 -12.79 7.56
CA HIS A 5 14.07 -12.63 7.39
C HIS A 5 14.31 -11.24 6.80
N ALA A 6 15.10 -10.42 7.50
CA ALA A 6 15.62 -9.19 6.91
C ALA A 6 16.55 -9.58 5.76
N VAL A 7 16.20 -9.18 4.54
CA VAL A 7 17.11 -9.24 3.40
C VAL A 7 18.03 -8.03 3.56
N ILE A 8 19.33 -8.27 3.80
CA ILE A 8 20.33 -7.20 3.76
C ILE A 8 20.73 -7.04 2.29
N PRO A 9 20.33 -5.95 1.60
CA PRO A 9 20.72 -5.75 0.22
C PRO A 9 22.21 -5.39 0.18
N SER A 10 23.01 -6.18 -0.54
CA SER A 10 24.43 -5.90 -0.76
C SER A 10 24.67 -4.84 -1.84
N GLN A 11 23.71 -4.66 -2.75
CA GLN A 11 23.75 -3.65 -3.81
C GLN A 11 22.32 -3.13 -4.09
N VAL A 12 22.11 -1.84 -3.85
CA VAL A 12 20.85 -1.13 -4.13
C VAL A 12 21.11 -0.23 -5.35
N PHE A 13 20.12 -0.12 -6.23
CA PHE A 13 20.17 0.74 -7.42
C PHE A 13 18.85 1.50 -7.55
N GLU A 14 18.83 2.52 -8.39
CA GLU A 14 17.61 3.30 -8.67
C GLU A 14 16.84 2.69 -9.84
N LEU A 15 15.52 2.63 -9.71
CA LEU A 15 14.58 2.29 -10.76
C LEU A 15 14.37 3.50 -11.69
N GLU A 16 13.66 3.29 -12.80
CA GLU A 16 13.43 4.32 -13.82
C GLU A 16 12.67 5.55 -13.27
N ASP A 17 11.85 5.35 -12.24
CA ASP A 17 11.12 6.41 -11.53
C ASP A 17 11.97 7.12 -10.45
N GLY A 18 13.26 6.78 -10.35
CA GLY A 18 14.20 7.27 -9.33
C GLY A 18 13.99 6.64 -7.95
N SER A 19 13.07 5.68 -7.80
CA SER A 19 12.88 4.99 -6.53
C SER A 19 13.94 3.92 -6.30
N SER A 20 14.20 3.58 -5.04
CA SER A 20 15.17 2.55 -4.68
C SER A 20 14.66 1.15 -5.03
N SER A 21 15.53 0.31 -5.60
CA SER A 21 15.27 -1.10 -5.87
C SER A 21 15.08 -1.96 -4.59
N TYR A 22 15.38 -1.39 -3.43
CA TYR A 22 15.08 -1.96 -2.12
C TYR A 22 14.33 -0.96 -1.24
N LYS A 23 13.28 -1.42 -0.55
CA LYS A 23 12.56 -0.63 0.44
C LYS A 23 12.05 -1.51 1.59
N ASP A 24 12.38 -1.12 2.81
CA ASP A 24 11.89 -1.79 4.02
C ASP A 24 10.55 -1.17 4.46
N PHE A 25 9.54 -2.03 4.63
CA PHE A 25 8.20 -1.67 5.12
C PHE A 25 7.85 -2.32 6.46
N ALA A 26 8.78 -3.01 7.13
CA ALA A 26 8.52 -3.73 8.37
C ALA A 26 7.89 -2.85 9.47
N MET A 27 8.30 -1.58 9.53
CA MET A 27 7.87 -0.61 10.54
C MET A 27 6.86 0.42 10.02
N THR A 28 6.22 0.18 8.86
CA THR A 28 5.24 1.14 8.34
C THR A 28 3.97 1.20 9.18
N ARG A 29 3.51 2.41 9.49
CA ARG A 29 2.23 2.65 10.18
C ARG A 29 1.02 2.11 9.42
N ASN A 30 1.15 1.95 8.09
CA ASN A 30 0.07 1.46 7.23
C ASN A 30 -0.12 -0.06 7.27
N ASN A 31 0.76 -0.81 7.94
CA ASN A 31 0.61 -2.25 8.08
C ASN A 31 -0.54 -2.58 9.05
N ARG A 32 -1.52 -3.35 8.56
CA ARG A 32 -2.76 -3.68 9.29
C ARG A 32 -2.66 -4.94 10.16
N PHE A 33 -1.53 -5.62 10.15
CA PHE A 33 -1.30 -6.89 10.86
C PHE A 33 -0.14 -6.84 11.86
N THR A 34 0.22 -5.65 12.35
CA THR A 34 1.33 -5.42 13.28
C THR A 34 1.06 -5.95 14.70
N SER A 35 -0.20 -5.95 15.14
CA SER A 35 -0.61 -6.45 16.45
C SER A 35 -1.87 -7.30 16.34
N ALA A 36 -2.09 -8.19 17.32
CA ALA A 36 -3.26 -9.06 17.33
C ALA A 36 -4.59 -8.29 17.29
N GLY A 37 -4.67 -7.15 17.99
CA GLY A 37 -5.88 -6.33 18.04
C GLY A 37 -6.15 -5.52 16.77
N GLN A 38 -5.12 -5.21 15.97
CA GLN A 38 -5.30 -4.65 14.62
C GLN A 38 -5.63 -5.76 13.62
N ALA A 39 -4.91 -6.88 13.68
CA ALA A 39 -5.12 -8.03 12.81
C ALA A 39 -6.54 -8.58 12.90
N SER A 40 -7.14 -8.66 14.10
CA SER A 40 -8.51 -9.17 14.29
C SER A 40 -9.60 -8.33 13.63
N LYS A 41 -9.30 -7.07 13.27
CA LYS A 41 -10.21 -6.18 12.54
C LYS A 41 -10.08 -6.31 11.02
N ASN A 42 -9.13 -7.11 10.54
CA ASN A 42 -8.85 -7.27 9.13
C ASN A 42 -9.24 -8.66 8.66
N ILE A 43 -9.85 -8.73 7.48
CA ILE A 43 -10.22 -9.97 6.82
C ILE A 43 -9.28 -10.12 5.62
N ILE A 44 -8.73 -11.32 5.43
CA ILE A 44 -8.02 -11.63 4.18
C ILE A 44 -9.08 -11.76 3.09
N GLN A 45 -9.15 -10.77 2.22
CA GLN A 45 -10.11 -10.73 1.11
C GLN A 45 -9.47 -11.31 -0.15
N PRO A 46 -10.18 -12.18 -0.89
CA PRO A 46 -9.74 -12.57 -2.23
C PRO A 46 -9.74 -11.35 -3.17
N PRO A 47 -8.98 -11.38 -4.27
CA PRO A 47 -9.04 -10.34 -5.30
C PRO A 47 -10.47 -10.15 -5.83
N SER A 48 -10.87 -8.91 -6.06
CA SER A 48 -12.21 -8.53 -6.51
C SER A 48 -12.15 -7.30 -7.45
N CYS A 49 -13.16 -7.14 -8.30
CA CYS A 49 -13.35 -5.93 -9.11
C CYS A 49 -13.90 -4.74 -8.31
N VAL A 50 -14.24 -4.95 -7.02
CA VAL A 50 -14.75 -3.93 -6.10
C VAL A 50 -13.74 -3.65 -5.00
N LEU A 51 -13.42 -2.38 -4.78
CA LEU A 51 -12.55 -1.90 -3.71
C LEU A 51 -13.36 -1.21 -2.60
N HIS A 52 -12.98 -1.44 -1.34
CA HIS A 52 -13.55 -0.74 -0.18
C HIS A 52 -12.53 0.27 0.36
N PHE A 53 -12.80 1.56 0.17
CA PHE A 53 -11.96 2.65 0.66
C PHE A 53 -12.32 3.02 2.11
N TYR A 54 -11.29 3.30 2.91
CA TYR A 54 -11.42 3.78 4.30
C TYR A 54 -10.63 5.08 4.45
N ASN A 55 -10.87 5.83 5.52
CA ASN A 55 -10.15 7.06 5.86
C ASN A 55 -10.31 8.20 4.83
N VAL A 56 -11.36 8.15 4.01
CA VAL A 56 -11.72 9.24 3.10
C VAL A 56 -12.21 10.44 3.91
N PRO A 57 -11.68 11.66 3.70
CA PRO A 57 -12.18 12.86 4.35
C PRO A 57 -13.68 13.10 4.03
N PRO A 58 -14.48 13.63 4.97
CA PRO A 58 -15.93 13.78 4.77
C PRO A 58 -16.34 14.72 3.62
N CYS A 59 -15.44 15.58 3.16
CA CYS A 59 -15.68 16.56 2.10
C CYS A 59 -15.40 16.03 0.69
N ILE A 60 -14.94 14.79 0.55
CA ILE A 60 -14.62 14.20 -0.75
C ILE A 60 -15.90 13.74 -1.46
N SER A 61 -16.05 14.14 -2.71
CA SER A 61 -17.12 13.69 -3.60
C SER A 61 -16.71 12.46 -4.42
N GLU A 62 -17.68 11.85 -5.10
CA GLU A 62 -17.40 10.77 -6.06
C GLU A 62 -16.47 11.23 -7.19
N ASP A 63 -16.72 12.43 -7.74
CA ASP A 63 -15.90 13.00 -8.82
C ASP A 63 -14.43 13.16 -8.41
N ASP A 64 -14.19 13.54 -7.15
CA ASP A 64 -12.83 13.67 -6.60
C ASP A 64 -12.11 12.31 -6.55
N LEU A 65 -12.82 11.25 -6.15
CA LEU A 65 -12.27 9.89 -6.17
C LEU A 65 -12.01 9.39 -7.60
N GLN A 66 -12.89 9.70 -8.54
CA GLN A 66 -12.71 9.33 -9.94
C GLN A 66 -11.49 10.01 -10.57
N ARG A 67 -11.21 11.29 -10.22
CA ARG A 67 -10.01 12.00 -10.70
C ARG A 67 -8.71 11.31 -10.26
N VAL A 68 -8.64 10.81 -9.03
CA VAL A 68 -7.45 10.07 -8.53
C VAL A 68 -7.23 8.79 -9.35
N ARG A 69 -8.31 8.08 -9.71
CA ARG A 69 -8.22 6.84 -10.50
C ARG A 69 -7.68 7.07 -11.91
N LEU A 70 -7.95 8.23 -12.51
CA LEU A 70 -7.58 8.56 -13.88
C LEU A 70 -6.22 9.26 -13.98
N ALA A 71 -5.64 9.71 -12.86
CA ALA A 71 -4.34 10.39 -12.84
C ALA A 71 -3.18 9.48 -13.28
N ASP A 72 -3.34 8.15 -13.20
CA ASP A 72 -2.33 7.15 -13.63
C ASP A 72 -2.47 6.74 -15.12
N HIS A 73 -3.21 7.49 -15.95
CA HIS A 73 -3.31 7.29 -17.41
C HIS A 73 -2.69 8.42 -18.24
N VAL A 74 -1.65 9.07 -17.72
CA VAL A 74 -0.69 9.80 -18.56
C VAL A 74 0.55 8.92 -18.72
N THR A 75 0.41 7.88 -19.55
CA THR A 75 1.55 7.23 -20.20
C THR A 75 2.04 8.14 -21.33
N HIS A 76 3.21 8.72 -21.16
CA HIS A 76 4.07 9.17 -22.26
C HIS A 76 5.32 8.31 -22.27
#